data_AF-A0A959KLX3-F1
#
_entry.id   AF-A0A959KLX3-F1
#
_cell.length_a   1.000
_cell.length_b   1.000
_cell.length_c   1.000
_cell.angle_alpha   90.00
_cell.angle_beta   90.00
_cell.angle_gamma   90.00
#
_symmetry.space_group_name_H-M   'P 1'
#
loop_
_entity.id
_entity.type
_entity.pdbx_description
1 polymer ?
#
loop_
_entity_poly.entity_id
_entity_poly.type
_entity_poly.pdbx_seq_one_letter_code
_entity_poly.pdbx_strand_id
1 'polypeptide(L)' 'MFRHTKKRRSSDAVNAGSMADIAFLLLIFFLVTTTILNDKGILVKLPPFSNDPPTQIGDRNVLKIHLNAWDDLLV' A
#
# COMPACT_ATOMS: atom_id res chain seq x y z
N MET A 1 -44.78 54.52 -3.10
CA MET A 1 -44.51 53.57 -2.00
C MET A 1 -44.10 52.23 -2.61
N PHE A 2 -42.80 51.94 -2.68
CA PHE A 2 -42.29 50.64 -3.14
C PHE A 2 -41.24 50.16 -2.14
N ARG A 3 -41.55 49.10 -1.37
CA ARG A 3 -40.61 48.44 -0.46
C ARG A 3 -39.92 47.32 -1.23
N HIS A 4 -38.64 47.47 -1.54
CA HIS A 4 -37.80 46.35 -1.93
C HIS A 4 -37.38 45.59 -0.67
N THR A 5 -37.95 44.41 -0.45
CA THR A 5 -37.46 43.47 0.55
C THR A 5 -36.17 42.84 0.04
N LYS A 6 -35.04 43.25 0.62
CA LYS A 6 -33.73 42.64 0.35
C LYS A 6 -33.73 41.23 0.91
N LYS A 7 -33.89 40.23 0.03
CA LYS A 7 -33.82 38.80 0.37
C LYS A 7 -32.41 38.48 0.88
N ARG A 8 -32.25 38.38 2.20
CA ARG A 8 -31.07 37.82 2.84
C ARG A 8 -31.01 36.33 2.48
N ARG A 9 -30.24 35.98 1.45
CA ARG A 9 -29.73 34.60 1.30
C ARG A 9 -28.67 34.41 2.39
N SER A 10 -29.11 34.03 3.58
CA SER A 10 -28.29 33.29 4.52
C SER A 10 -28.15 31.87 3.99
N SER A 11 -27.38 31.70 2.91
CA SER A 11 -26.73 30.42 2.73
C SER A 11 -25.59 30.45 3.72
N ASP A 12 -25.59 29.54 4.68
CA ASP A 12 -24.36 29.13 5.36
C ASP A 12 -23.42 28.63 4.27
N ALA A 13 -22.68 29.56 3.69
CA ALA A 13 -21.71 29.31 2.66
C ALA A 13 -20.58 28.59 3.38
N VAL A 14 -20.68 27.26 3.43
CA VAL A 14 -19.59 26.41 3.89
C VAL A 14 -18.35 26.88 3.16
N ASN A 15 -17.33 27.27 3.91
CA ASN A 15 -16.11 27.85 3.37
C ASN A 15 -15.39 26.79 2.51
N ALA A 16 -15.68 26.79 1.23
CA ALA A 16 -15.17 25.82 0.26
C ALA A 16 -13.65 25.92 0.09
N GLY A 17 -13.04 27.08 0.37
CA GLY A 17 -11.59 27.25 0.36
C GLY A 17 -10.93 26.42 1.47
N SER A 18 -11.38 26.60 2.72
CA SER A 18 -10.85 25.82 3.85
C SER A 18 -11.15 24.32 3.73
N MET A 19 -12.29 23.95 3.14
CA MET A 19 -12.61 22.55 2.87
C MET A 19 -11.70 21.95 1.79
N ALA A 20 -11.40 22.70 0.74
CA ALA A 20 -10.49 22.27 -0.33
C ALA A 20 -9.05 22.12 0.17
N ASP A 21 -8.57 23.03 1.01
CA ASP A 21 -7.21 22.96 1.57
C ASP A 21 -7.02 21.70 2.43
N ILE A 22 -7.97 21.41 3.32
CA ILE A 22 -7.89 20.21 4.18
C ILE A 22 -8.02 18.94 3.34
N ALA A 23 -8.92 18.90 2.36
CA ALA A 23 -9.07 17.74 1.48
C ALA A 23 -7.81 17.48 0.63
N PHE A 24 -7.16 18.54 0.15
CA PHE A 24 -5.93 18.45 -0.64
C PHE A 24 -4.74 17.96 0.18
N LEU A 25 -4.59 18.48 1.41
CA LEU A 25 -3.56 18.00 2.34
C LEU A 25 -3.77 16.53 2.70
N LEU A 26 -5.01 16.09 2.95
CA LEU A 26 -5.32 14.68 3.20
C LEU A 26 -5.01 13.80 1.98
N LEU A 27 -5.27 14.27 0.76
CA LEU A 27 -4.95 13.54 -0.46
C LEU A 27 -3.44 13.37 -0.63
N ILE A 28 -2.64 14.42 -0.43
CA ILE A 28 -1.17 14.32 -0.46
C ILE A 28 -0.68 13.42 0.68
N PHE A 29 -1.24 13.55 1.89
CA PHE A 29 -0.89 12.71 3.01
C PHE A 29 -1.13 11.24 2.70
N PHE A 30 -2.31 10.87 2.22
CA PHE A 30 -2.60 9.51 1.81
C PHE A 30 -1.68 9.06 0.68
N LEU A 31 -1.46 9.89 -0.36
CA LEU A 31 -0.58 9.57 -1.48
C LEU A 31 0.90 9.35 -1.07
N VAL A 32 1.44 10.19 -0.19
CA VAL A 32 2.84 10.15 0.26
C VAL A 32 3.05 9.02 1.27
N THR A 33 2.08 8.79 2.16
CA THR A 33 2.16 7.75 3.19
C THR A 33 1.71 6.37 2.69
N THR A 34 1.04 6.27 1.54
CA THR A 34 0.87 5.00 0.82
C THR A 34 2.21 4.54 0.27
N THR A 35 3.04 3.97 1.14
CA THR A 35 4.17 3.14 0.70
C THR A 35 3.58 1.91 0.03
N ILE A 36 3.86 1.71 -1.26
CA ILE A 36 3.69 0.40 -1.87
C ILE A 36 4.73 -0.48 -1.20
N LEU A 37 4.31 -1.29 -0.22
CA LEU A 37 5.14 -2.36 0.30
C LEU A 37 5.38 -3.31 -0.87
N ASN A 38 6.51 -3.15 -1.54
CA ASN A 38 6.99 -4.18 -2.43
C ASN A 38 7.43 -5.34 -1.53
N ASP A 39 6.71 -6.45 -1.59
CA ASP A 39 7.10 -7.69 -0.94
C ASP A 39 8.53 -8.02 -1.41
N LYS A 40 9.50 -7.83 -0.51
CA LYS A 40 10.89 -8.23 -0.74
C LYS A 40 10.99 -9.68 -0.33
N GLY A 41 11.21 -10.56 -1.30
CA GLY A 41 11.37 -11.98 -1.02
C GLY A 41 11.39 -12.84 -2.28
N ILE A 42 11.77 -14.11 -2.11
CA ILE A 42 11.64 -15.11 -3.16
C ILE A 42 10.17 -15.53 -3.23
N LEU A 43 9.55 -15.42 -4.41
CA LEU A 43 8.21 -15.94 -4.63
C LEU A 43 8.25 -17.46 -4.52
N VAL A 44 7.73 -18.00 -3.41
CA VAL A 44 7.61 -19.44 -3.20
C VAL A 44 6.17 -19.86 -3.49
N LYS A 45 6.00 -20.76 -4.46
CA LYS A 45 4.74 -21.47 -4.65
C LYS A 45 4.66 -22.59 -3.61
N LEU A 46 3.62 -22.58 -2.79
CA LEU A 46 3.41 -23.68 -1.84
C LEU A 46 3.24 -25.01 -2.60
N PRO A 47 3.87 -26.09 -2.13
CA PRO A 47 3.62 -27.41 -2.68
C PRO A 47 2.15 -27.80 -2.44
N PRO A 48 1.58 -28.68 -3.29
CA PRO A 48 0.25 -29.21 -3.06
C PRO A 48 0.19 -29.92 -1.70
N PHE A 49 -0.96 -29.83 -1.04
CA PHE A 49 -1.19 -30.56 0.20
C PHE A 49 -1.12 -32.06 -0.05
N SER A 50 -0.37 -32.78 0.78
CA SER A 50 -0.32 -34.24 0.80
C SER A 50 -0.26 -34.75 2.24
N ASN A 51 -0.87 -35.91 2.48
CA ASN A 51 -0.72 -36.66 3.73
C ASN A 51 0.52 -37.56 3.72
N ASP A 52 1.18 -37.70 2.58
CA ASP A 52 2.41 -38.48 2.45
C ASP A 52 3.57 -37.77 3.16
N PRO A 53 4.50 -38.54 3.74
CA PRO A 53 5.72 -37.95 4.28
C PRO A 53 6.50 -37.23 3.16
N PRO A 54 7.17 -36.11 3.45
CA PRO A 54 7.98 -35.40 2.46
C PRO A 54 9.03 -36.33 1.86
N THR A 55 9.20 -36.27 0.54
CA THR A 55 10.20 -37.07 -0.17
C THR A 55 11.60 -36.75 0.35
N GLN A 56 12.34 -37.79 0.76
CA GLN A 56 13.74 -37.62 1.14
C GLN A 56 14.58 -37.38 -0.12
N ILE A 57 15.14 -36.17 -0.24
CA ILE A 57 16.07 -35.82 -1.32
C ILE A 57 17.48 -36.12 -0.82
N GLY A 58 18.26 -36.89 -1.57
CA GLY A 58 19.65 -37.16 -1.21
C GLY A 58 20.52 -35.90 -1.36
N ASP A 59 21.46 -35.68 -0.44
CA ASP A 59 22.32 -34.49 -0.40
C ASP A 59 23.07 -34.21 -1.72
N ARG A 60 23.45 -35.26 -2.44
CA ARG A 60 24.07 -35.15 -3.78
C ARG A 60 23.20 -34.44 -4.83
N ASN A 61 21.89 -34.34 -4.59
CA ASN A 61 20.91 -33.74 -5.48
C ASN A 61 20.47 -32.34 -4.97
N VAL A 62 21.12 -31.79 -3.94
CA VAL A 62 20.78 -30.49 -3.35
C VAL A 62 21.94 -29.52 -3.56
N LEU A 63 21.67 -28.39 -4.21
CA LEU A 63 22.59 -27.26 -4.29
C LEU A 63 22.29 -26.30 -3.13
N LYS A 64 23.28 -26.05 -2.26
CA LYS A 64 23.16 -25.08 -1.17
C LYS A 64 23.64 -23.72 -1.66
N ILE A 65 22.76 -22.73 -1.63
CA ILE A 65 23.08 -21.36 -2.04
C ILE A 65 23.02 -20.49 -0.78
N HIS A 66 24.12 -19.81 -0.48
CA HIS A 66 24.21 -18.86 0.62
C HIS A 66 24.16 -17.43 0.05
N LEU A 67 23.35 -16.57 0.67
CA LEU A 67 23.16 -15.17 0.27
C LEU A 67 23.41 -14.27 1.48
N ASN A 68 24.18 -13.20 1.30
CA ASN A 68 24.49 -12.24 2.36
C ASN A 68 23.70 -10.93 2.20
N ALA A 69 23.87 -9.99 3.14
CA ALA A 69 23.18 -8.68 3.10
C ALA A 69 23.65 -7.74 1.97
N TRP A 70 24.71 -8.12 1.24
CA TRP A 70 25.28 -7.38 0.12
C TRP A 70 24.89 -7.99 -1.24
N ASP A 71 23.92 -8.92 -1.24
CA ASP A 71 23.48 -9.67 -2.42
C ASP A 71 24.58 -10.54 -3.06
N ASP A 72 25.66 -10.86 -2.34
CA ASP A 72 26.67 -11.80 -2.81
C ASP A 72 26.18 -13.25 -2.67
N LEU A 73 26.55 -14.08 -3.65
CA LEU A 73 26.24 -15.50 -3.68
C LEU A 73 27.48 -16.35 -3.39
N LEU A 74 27.35 -17.29 -2.46
CA LEU A 74 28.29 -18.39 -2.27
C LEU A 74 27.57 -19.70 -2.62
N VAL A 75 28.10 -20.40 -3.61
CA VAL A 75 27.57 -21.65 -4.19
C VAL A 75 28.49 -22.81 -3.88
#